data_AF-A0A8B5XHA4-F1
#
_entry.id   AF-A0A8B5XHA4-F1
#
_cell.length_a   1.000
_cell.length_b   1.000
_cell.length_c   1.000
_cell.angle_alpha   90.00
_cell.angle_beta   90.00
_cell.angle_gamma   90.00
#
_symmetry.space_group_name_H-M   'P 1'
#
loop_
_entity.id
_entity.type
_entity.pdbx_description
1 polymer ?
#
loop_
_entity_poly.entity_id
_entity_poly.type
_entity_poly.pdbx_seq_one_letter_code
_entity_poly.pdbx_strand_id
1 'polypeptide(L)'
;MKLPTLRQRLFRCESNRENDDGTYAITAVQHEPEKEAIVDNGAHFEGEQSGTVNGVTPPAVQHLTAEVTADSGEYQVLARWDTPKVVKGVSFLLRLTVTADDGSERLVSTARTTETTYRFTQLALGNYRLTVRAVNAWGQQGDPASVSFRIAAPAAPSRIELTPGYFQITATPHLAVYDPTVQFEFWFSEKQIADIRQVETSTRYLGTALYWIAASINIKPGHDYYFYIRSVNTVGKSAFVEAVGRASDDAEGYLDFFKGKITESHLGKELLEKVELTEDNASRLEEFSKEWKDASDKWNAMWAVKIEQTKDGKHYVAGIGLSMEDTEEGKLSQFLVAANRIAFIDPANGNETPMFVAQGNQIFMNDVFLKRLTAPTITSGGNPPAFSLTPDGKLTAKNADISGSVNANSGTLSNVTIAENCTINGTLRAEKIVGDIVKAASAAFPRQRESSVDWPSGTRTVTVTDDHPFDRQIVVLPLTFRGSKRTVSGRTTYSMCYLKVLMNGAVIYDGAANEAVQVFSRIVDMPAGRGNVILTFTLTSTRHSADIPPYTFASDVQVMVIKKQALGISVV
;
A
#
# COMPACT_ATOMS: atom_id res chain seq x y z
N MET A 1 -48.95 19.16 15.82
CA MET A 1 -49.62 19.43 14.52
C MET A 1 -48.61 20.07 13.58
N LYS A 2 -48.25 19.42 12.46
CA LYS A 2 -47.46 20.03 11.37
C LYS A 2 -48.42 20.34 10.21
N LEU A 3 -48.55 21.61 9.86
CA LEU A 3 -49.40 22.07 8.75
C LEU A 3 -48.68 21.79 7.40
N PRO A 4 -49.33 21.21 6.36
CA PRO A 4 -48.63 20.66 5.19
C PRO A 4 -48.27 21.65 4.05
N THR A 5 -48.34 22.97 4.24
CA THR A 5 -48.26 23.92 3.10
C THR A 5 -47.28 25.08 3.24
N LEU A 6 -46.38 25.08 4.23
CA LEU A 6 -45.35 26.11 4.34
C LEU A 6 -44.05 25.69 3.63
N ARG A 7 -43.73 26.33 2.49
CA ARG A 7 -42.39 26.24 1.88
C ARG A 7 -41.39 26.97 2.77
N GLN A 8 -40.43 26.24 3.34
CA GLN A 8 -39.31 26.81 4.08
C GLN A 8 -38.42 27.59 3.10
N ARG A 9 -38.19 28.88 3.35
CA ARG A 9 -37.28 29.74 2.59
C ARG A 9 -36.25 30.31 3.58
N LEU A 10 -34.98 30.32 3.18
CA LEU A 10 -33.91 30.93 3.95
C LEU A 10 -33.82 32.42 3.62
N PHE A 11 -33.68 33.25 4.64
CA PHE A 11 -33.49 34.69 4.52
C PHE A 11 -32.26 35.09 5.34
N ARG A 12 -31.49 36.06 4.83
CA ARG A 12 -30.44 36.72 5.61
C ARG A 12 -31.00 38.05 6.11
N CYS A 13 -30.99 38.23 7.44
CA CYS A 13 -31.41 39.46 8.08
C CYS A 13 -30.36 40.55 7.79
N GLU A 14 -30.79 41.66 7.18
CA GLU A 14 -29.92 42.81 6.89
C GLU A 14 -30.04 43.90 7.96
N SER A 15 -31.24 44.11 8.47
CA SER A 15 -31.46 45.05 9.58
C SER A 15 -32.68 44.66 10.39
N ASN A 16 -32.63 45.00 11.68
CA ASN A 16 -33.76 44.92 12.58
C ASN A 16 -33.97 46.31 13.20
N ARG A 17 -35.19 46.83 13.14
CA ARG A 17 -35.58 48.11 13.75
C ARG A 17 -36.78 47.87 14.66
N GLU A 18 -36.70 48.39 15.87
CA GLU A 18 -37.84 48.42 16.80
C GLU A 18 -38.75 49.61 16.46
N ASN A 19 -40.04 49.37 16.35
CA ASN A 19 -41.07 50.38 16.12
C ASN A 19 -41.63 50.87 17.46
N ASP A 20 -42.20 52.07 17.47
CA ASP A 20 -42.72 52.72 18.68
C ASP A 20 -43.92 51.99 19.33
N ASP A 21 -44.50 51.01 18.64
CA ASP A 21 -45.58 50.13 19.13
C ASP A 21 -45.07 48.84 19.78
N GLY A 22 -43.74 48.69 19.95
CA GLY A 22 -43.11 47.50 20.53
C GLY A 22 -42.99 46.32 19.56
N THR A 23 -43.21 46.53 18.26
CA THR A 23 -42.99 45.53 17.22
C THR A 23 -41.62 45.70 16.55
N TYR A 24 -41.07 44.62 15.99
CA TYR A 24 -39.78 44.66 15.27
C TYR A 24 -40.02 44.55 13.76
N ALA A 25 -39.51 45.52 13.00
CA ALA A 25 -39.42 45.46 11.55
C ALA A 25 -38.07 44.84 11.15
N ILE A 26 -38.14 43.66 10.54
CA ILE A 26 -36.97 42.94 10.03
C ILE A 26 -36.91 43.11 8.51
N THR A 27 -35.85 43.73 8.01
CA THR A 27 -35.51 43.73 6.58
C THR A 27 -34.60 42.53 6.32
N ALA A 28 -35.04 41.62 5.45
CA ALA A 28 -34.27 40.43 5.10
C ALA A 28 -34.31 40.16 3.61
N VAL A 29 -33.18 39.72 3.06
CA VAL A 29 -33.07 39.32 1.65
C VAL A 29 -33.24 37.81 1.56
N GLN A 30 -34.08 37.38 0.61
CA GLN A 30 -34.30 35.96 0.35
C GLN A 30 -33.04 35.35 -0.26
N HIS A 31 -32.58 34.23 0.30
CA HIS A 31 -31.47 33.47 -0.26
C HIS A 31 -31.89 32.84 -1.60
N GLU A 32 -31.16 33.18 -2.67
CA GLU A 32 -31.27 32.59 -4.02
C GLU A 32 -30.05 31.68 -4.25
N PRO A 33 -30.19 30.35 -4.14
CA PRO A 33 -29.06 29.42 -4.29
C PRO A 33 -28.41 29.45 -5.68
N GLU A 34 -29.12 29.90 -6.72
CA GLU A 34 -28.57 30.02 -8.08
C GLU A 34 -27.53 31.15 -8.23
N LYS A 35 -27.51 32.15 -7.33
CA LYS A 35 -26.52 33.24 -7.36
C LYS A 35 -25.20 32.90 -6.68
N GLU A 36 -25.17 31.91 -5.80
CA GLU A 36 -23.93 31.47 -5.12
C GLU A 36 -22.94 30.87 -6.13
N ALA A 37 -23.43 30.16 -7.15
CA ALA A 37 -22.59 29.61 -8.21
C ALA A 37 -22.02 30.66 -9.18
N ILE A 38 -22.54 31.90 -9.19
CA ILE A 38 -22.13 32.97 -10.11
C ILE A 38 -21.24 34.02 -9.41
N VAL A 39 -21.33 34.14 -8.08
CA VAL A 39 -20.58 35.15 -7.31
C VAL A 39 -19.21 34.65 -6.83
N ASP A 40 -18.95 33.34 -6.86
CA ASP A 40 -17.60 32.77 -6.61
C ASP A 40 -16.72 32.83 -7.87
N ASN A 41 -16.42 34.05 -8.31
CA ASN A 41 -15.39 34.34 -9.29
C ASN A 41 -14.10 34.78 -8.57
N GLY A 42 -13.54 33.90 -7.74
CA GLY A 42 -12.13 33.97 -7.31
C GLY A 42 -11.75 35.07 -6.30
N ALA A 43 -12.65 35.53 -5.44
CA ALA A 43 -12.29 36.42 -4.33
C ALA A 43 -12.08 35.64 -3.02
N HIS A 44 -10.82 35.46 -2.61
CA HIS A 44 -10.45 34.95 -1.28
C HIS A 44 -10.03 36.12 -0.38
N PHE A 45 -10.50 36.14 0.87
CA PHE A 45 -9.95 37.01 1.91
C PHE A 45 -8.84 36.22 2.63
N GLU A 46 -7.61 36.74 2.61
CA GLU A 46 -6.52 36.20 3.42
C GLU A 46 -6.80 36.37 4.92
N GLY A 47 -6.64 35.28 5.65
CA GLY A 47 -6.68 35.23 7.11
C GLY A 47 -7.28 33.92 7.60
N GLU A 48 -6.54 33.17 8.41
CA GLU A 48 -7.08 32.05 9.19
C GLU A 48 -8.11 32.58 10.21
N GLN A 49 -9.33 32.85 9.76
CA GLN A 49 -10.49 32.91 10.62
C GLN A 49 -11.19 31.56 10.53
N SER A 50 -10.85 30.70 11.49
CA SER A 50 -11.63 29.54 11.90
C SER A 50 -13.11 29.88 11.79
N GLY A 51 -13.79 29.26 10.83
CA GLY A 51 -15.21 29.50 10.60
C GLY A 51 -15.95 29.39 11.92
N THR A 52 -16.72 30.43 12.25
CA THR A 52 -17.61 30.44 13.42
C THR A 52 -18.35 29.11 13.50
N VAL A 53 -17.91 28.25 14.42
CA VAL A 53 -18.54 26.99 14.73
C VAL A 53 -19.82 27.38 15.46
N ASN A 54 -20.91 27.64 14.73
CA ASN A 54 -22.21 27.90 15.32
C ASN A 54 -23.07 26.66 15.06
N GLY A 55 -23.42 25.94 16.13
CA GLY A 55 -24.49 24.94 16.10
C GLY A 55 -24.09 23.55 15.58
N VAL A 56 -22.93 23.03 15.99
CA VAL A 56 -22.60 21.63 15.71
C VAL A 56 -23.39 20.73 16.67
N THR A 57 -24.52 20.20 16.20
CA THR A 57 -25.25 19.12 16.89
C THR A 57 -24.34 17.90 16.99
N PRO A 58 -23.99 17.41 18.20
CA PRO A 58 -23.14 16.23 18.32
C PRO A 58 -23.81 15.01 17.65
N PRO A 59 -23.07 14.23 16.84
CA PRO A 59 -23.63 13.07 16.13
C PRO A 59 -24.00 11.94 17.08
N ALA A 60 -24.94 11.09 16.68
CA ALA A 60 -25.21 9.84 17.38
C ALA A 60 -24.02 8.88 17.25
N VAL A 61 -23.73 8.15 18.32
CA VAL A 61 -22.74 7.07 18.32
C VAL A 61 -23.38 5.81 17.75
N GLN A 62 -22.69 5.11 16.86
CA GLN A 62 -23.15 3.88 16.20
C GLN A 62 -22.12 2.76 16.34
N HIS A 63 -22.57 1.50 16.18
CA HIS A 63 -21.73 0.29 16.21
C HIS A 63 -20.76 0.22 17.40
N LEU A 64 -21.20 0.68 18.59
CA LEU A 64 -20.37 0.58 19.78
C LEU A 64 -20.11 -0.89 20.12
N THR A 65 -18.85 -1.30 20.04
CA THR A 65 -18.37 -2.63 20.46
C THR A 65 -17.41 -2.50 21.63
N ALA A 66 -17.31 -3.58 22.41
CA ALA A 66 -16.37 -3.70 23.52
C ALA A 66 -15.71 -5.09 23.45
N GLU A 67 -14.40 -5.11 23.23
CA GLU A 67 -13.60 -6.33 23.11
C GLU A 67 -12.79 -6.53 24.39
N VAL A 68 -12.98 -7.67 25.06
CA VAL A 68 -12.28 -8.02 26.31
C VAL A 68 -10.98 -8.75 26.00
N THR A 69 -9.87 -8.25 26.53
CA THR A 69 -8.55 -8.89 26.45
C THR A 69 -7.95 -9.07 27.83
N ALA A 70 -7.18 -10.13 28.03
CA ALA A 70 -6.37 -10.31 29.23
C ALA A 70 -4.90 -10.16 28.85
N ASP A 71 -4.18 -9.27 29.53
CA ASP A 71 -2.74 -9.06 29.36
C ASP A 71 -2.10 -9.04 30.74
N SER A 72 -1.02 -9.81 30.94
CA SER A 72 -0.22 -9.82 32.18
C SER A 72 -1.01 -9.94 33.50
N GLY A 73 -2.18 -10.60 33.46
CA GLY A 73 -3.05 -10.81 34.62
C GLY A 73 -4.06 -9.68 34.89
N GLU A 74 -4.09 -8.64 34.06
CA GLU A 74 -5.10 -7.57 34.10
C GLU A 74 -6.10 -7.71 32.95
N TYR A 75 -7.38 -7.48 33.24
CA TYR A 75 -8.42 -7.42 32.21
C TYR A 75 -8.53 -6.02 31.64
N GLN A 76 -8.54 -5.95 30.31
CA GLN A 76 -8.66 -4.72 29.55
C GLN A 76 -9.86 -4.82 28.61
N VAL A 77 -10.45 -3.68 28.28
CA VAL A 77 -11.54 -3.57 27.32
C VAL A 77 -11.20 -2.52 26.29
N LEU A 78 -11.15 -2.91 25.02
CA LEU A 78 -11.05 -2.00 23.89
C LEU A 78 -12.45 -1.67 23.40
N ALA A 79 -12.86 -0.42 23.59
CA ALA A 79 -14.09 0.11 23.02
C ALA A 79 -13.82 0.70 21.63
N ARG A 80 -14.70 0.41 20.67
CA ARG A 80 -14.68 0.99 19.31
C ARG A 80 -16.09 1.41 18.93
N TRP A 81 -16.21 2.52 18.21
CA TRP A 81 -17.51 3.00 17.74
C TRP A 81 -17.34 3.84 16.48
N ASP A 82 -18.45 4.09 15.80
CA ASP A 82 -18.51 4.96 14.63
C ASP A 82 -19.45 6.14 14.86
N THR A 83 -19.34 7.12 13.98
CA THR A 83 -20.31 8.21 13.85
C THR A 83 -20.72 8.35 12.39
N PRO A 84 -21.99 8.65 12.09
CA PRO A 84 -22.48 8.73 10.71
C PRO A 84 -21.78 9.79 9.86
N LYS A 85 -21.16 10.80 10.48
CA LYS A 85 -20.31 11.82 9.84
C LYS A 85 -19.19 12.24 10.77
N VAL A 86 -18.01 12.55 10.22
CA VAL A 86 -16.90 13.15 10.98
C VAL A 86 -17.22 14.62 11.24
N VAL A 87 -17.35 14.98 12.51
CA VAL A 87 -17.74 16.33 12.92
C VAL A 87 -16.59 16.99 13.68
N LYS A 88 -16.00 18.05 13.10
CA LYS A 88 -14.94 18.82 13.75
C LYS A 88 -15.45 19.48 15.04
N GLY A 89 -14.66 19.44 16.11
CA GLY A 89 -15.00 20.07 17.40
C GLY A 89 -15.88 19.21 18.33
N VAL A 90 -16.05 17.92 18.02
CA VAL A 90 -16.74 16.95 18.88
C VAL A 90 -15.73 16.05 19.60
N SER A 91 -16.02 15.75 20.86
CA SER A 91 -15.32 14.76 21.69
C SER A 91 -16.33 13.72 22.19
N PHE A 92 -15.86 12.55 22.60
CA PHE A 92 -16.69 11.47 23.12
C PHE A 92 -16.50 11.34 24.62
N LEU A 93 -17.60 11.30 25.35
CA LEU A 93 -17.64 11.01 26.78
C LEU A 93 -18.04 9.54 26.95
N LEU A 94 -17.18 8.78 27.62
CA LEU A 94 -17.38 7.37 27.93
C LEU A 94 -17.67 7.23 29.43
N ARG A 95 -18.66 6.41 29.76
CA ARG A 95 -19.02 6.04 31.13
C ARG A 95 -19.08 4.52 31.23
N LEU A 96 -18.14 3.94 31.98
CA LEU A 96 -18.10 2.53 32.26
C LEU A 96 -18.68 2.26 33.65
N THR A 97 -19.66 1.36 33.72
CA THR A 97 -20.32 0.95 34.96
C THR A 97 -20.24 -0.56 35.13
N VAL A 98 -20.24 -1.03 36.38
CA VAL A 98 -20.30 -2.45 36.74
C VAL A 98 -21.60 -2.70 37.51
N THR A 99 -22.25 -3.83 37.21
CA THR A 99 -23.42 -4.29 37.97
C THR A 99 -22.93 -5.06 39.19
N ALA A 100 -23.24 -4.55 40.38
CA ALA A 100 -22.93 -5.23 41.64
C ALA A 100 -23.90 -6.38 41.92
N ASP A 101 -23.56 -7.25 42.86
CA ASP A 101 -24.35 -8.45 43.21
C ASP A 101 -25.76 -8.12 43.72
N ASP A 102 -25.96 -6.91 44.27
CA ASP A 102 -27.25 -6.38 44.71
C ASP A 102 -28.10 -5.82 43.54
N GLY A 103 -27.62 -5.93 42.30
CA GLY A 103 -28.28 -5.42 41.09
C GLY A 103 -28.06 -3.91 40.84
N SER A 104 -27.31 -3.21 41.69
CA SER A 104 -27.02 -1.78 41.50
C SER A 104 -25.90 -1.53 40.49
N GLU A 105 -26.05 -0.51 39.64
CA GLU A 105 -24.98 -0.06 38.73
C GLU A 105 -24.03 0.89 39.48
N ARG A 106 -22.74 0.54 39.57
CA ARG A 106 -21.68 1.35 40.17
C ARG A 106 -20.78 1.92 39.09
N LEU A 107 -20.39 3.19 39.22
CA LEU A 107 -19.46 3.83 38.30
C LEU A 107 -18.05 3.26 38.50
N VAL A 108 -17.42 2.82 37.41
CA VAL A 108 -16.06 2.29 37.40
C VAL A 108 -15.10 3.36 36.91
N SER A 109 -15.40 3.95 35.74
CA SER A 109 -14.53 4.94 35.12
C SER A 109 -15.33 5.86 34.19
N THR A 110 -14.82 7.08 34.03
CA THR A 110 -15.25 8.03 33.00
C THR A 110 -14.06 8.51 32.21
N ALA A 111 -14.19 8.59 30.90
CA ALA A 111 -13.12 9.05 30.02
C ALA A 111 -13.66 10.03 28.97
N ARG A 112 -12.77 10.91 28.49
CA ARG A 112 -13.05 11.80 27.37
C ARG A 112 -11.96 11.67 26.32
N THR A 113 -12.34 11.48 25.06
CA THR A 113 -11.39 11.34 23.94
C THR A 113 -11.95 12.00 22.67
N THR A 114 -11.07 12.39 21.75
CA THR A 114 -11.44 12.83 20.39
C THR A 114 -11.37 11.70 19.37
N GLU A 115 -10.79 10.56 19.75
CA GLU A 115 -10.69 9.36 18.91
C GLU A 115 -11.98 8.54 18.99
N THR A 116 -12.17 7.64 18.03
CA THR A 116 -13.31 6.70 17.99
C THR A 116 -13.00 5.35 18.65
N THR A 117 -11.91 5.28 19.40
CA THR A 117 -11.51 4.12 20.19
C THR A 117 -11.02 4.54 21.56
N TYR A 118 -11.17 3.67 22.55
CA TYR A 118 -10.65 3.89 23.89
C TYR A 118 -10.40 2.58 24.62
N ARG A 119 -9.32 2.52 25.40
CA ARG A 119 -8.93 1.32 26.16
C ARG A 119 -9.09 1.55 27.66
N PHE A 120 -9.92 0.73 28.30
CA PHE A 120 -9.98 0.61 29.75
C PHE A 120 -9.04 -0.51 30.20
N THR A 121 -8.30 -0.28 31.29
CA THR A 121 -7.38 -1.26 31.88
C THR A 121 -7.75 -1.50 33.34
N GLN A 122 -7.10 -2.48 33.99
CA GLN A 122 -7.29 -2.77 35.42
C GLN A 122 -8.75 -3.08 35.81
N LEU A 123 -9.47 -3.77 34.93
CA LEU A 123 -10.84 -4.17 35.21
C LEU A 123 -10.86 -5.48 35.99
N ALA A 124 -11.84 -5.62 36.87
CA ALA A 124 -12.11 -6.84 37.63
C ALA A 124 -13.08 -7.77 36.86
N LEU A 125 -13.31 -8.97 37.40
CA LEU A 125 -14.39 -9.82 36.93
C LEU A 125 -15.74 -9.15 37.23
N GLY A 126 -16.68 -9.17 36.29
CA GLY A 126 -17.99 -8.54 36.49
C GLY A 126 -18.81 -8.37 35.21
N ASN A 127 -20.05 -7.91 35.38
CA ASN A 127 -20.94 -7.52 34.29
C ASN A 127 -20.86 -6.01 34.12
N TYR A 128 -20.39 -5.57 32.95
CA TYR A 128 -20.13 -4.17 32.67
C TYR A 128 -21.11 -3.63 31.64
N ARG A 129 -21.40 -2.34 31.77
CA ARG A 129 -22.14 -1.56 30.78
C ARG A 129 -21.33 -0.32 30.44
N LEU A 130 -20.98 -0.20 29.16
CA LEU A 130 -20.30 0.95 28.60
C LEU A 130 -21.32 1.82 27.87
N THR A 131 -21.35 3.10 28.21
CA THR A 131 -22.13 4.12 27.50
C THR A 131 -21.19 5.15 26.89
N VAL A 132 -21.36 5.46 25.61
CA VAL A 132 -20.58 6.47 24.88
C VAL A 132 -21.52 7.50 24.27
N ARG A 133 -21.20 8.78 24.39
CA ARG A 133 -21.95 9.88 23.75
C ARG A 133 -21.02 10.95 23.20
N ALA A 134 -21.40 11.56 22.09
CA ALA A 134 -20.72 12.70 21.52
C ALA A 134 -21.05 13.99 22.30
N VAL A 135 -20.07 14.86 22.48
CA VAL A 135 -20.16 16.13 23.22
C VAL A 135 -19.39 17.21 22.47
N ASN A 136 -20.03 18.34 22.18
CA ASN A 136 -19.40 19.49 21.52
C ASN A 136 -18.74 20.46 22.53
N ALA A 137 -18.12 21.54 22.02
CA ALA A 137 -17.43 22.54 22.83
C ALA A 137 -18.36 23.28 23.82
N TRP A 138 -19.67 23.37 23.56
CA TRP A 138 -20.66 23.99 24.45
C TRP A 138 -21.29 23.01 25.45
N GLY A 139 -20.83 21.75 25.48
CA GLY A 139 -21.34 20.73 26.39
C GLY A 139 -22.69 20.13 25.97
N GLN A 140 -23.20 20.45 24.78
CA GLN A 140 -24.37 19.75 24.24
C GLN A 140 -23.98 18.30 23.96
N GLN A 141 -24.90 17.38 24.23
CA GLN A 141 -24.69 15.94 24.13
C GLN A 141 -25.58 15.34 23.04
N GLY A 142 -25.01 14.47 22.22
CA GLY A 142 -25.74 13.65 21.25
C GLY A 142 -26.32 12.40 21.90
N ASP A 143 -27.09 11.64 21.11
CA ASP A 143 -27.70 10.40 21.58
C ASP A 143 -26.64 9.37 22.00
N PRO A 144 -26.77 8.75 23.19
CA PRO A 144 -25.80 7.77 23.67
C PRO A 144 -25.98 6.41 22.99
N ALA A 145 -24.88 5.72 22.73
CA ALA A 145 -24.86 4.29 22.48
C ALA A 145 -24.45 3.54 23.75
N SER A 146 -24.96 2.33 23.95
CA SER A 146 -24.54 1.48 25.08
C SER A 146 -24.38 0.03 24.66
N VAL A 147 -23.36 -0.62 25.22
CA VAL A 147 -23.10 -2.06 25.06
C VAL A 147 -22.86 -2.67 26.44
N SER A 148 -23.36 -3.87 26.65
CA SER A 148 -23.07 -4.66 27.86
C SER A 148 -22.13 -5.80 27.51
N PHE A 149 -21.16 -6.06 28.37
CA PHE A 149 -20.20 -7.14 28.21
C PHE A 149 -19.84 -7.72 29.57
N ARG A 150 -19.32 -8.95 29.57
CA ARG A 150 -18.98 -9.68 30.79
C ARG A 150 -17.51 -10.05 30.80
N ILE A 151 -16.85 -9.79 31.92
CA ILE A 151 -15.51 -10.29 32.19
C ILE A 151 -15.65 -11.43 33.18
N ALA A 152 -15.76 -12.66 32.68
CA ALA A 152 -15.84 -13.88 33.48
C ALA A 152 -15.38 -15.08 32.64
N ALA A 153 -14.93 -16.14 33.32
CA ALA A 153 -14.79 -17.45 32.69
C ALA A 153 -16.16 -17.88 32.10
N PRO A 154 -16.15 -18.59 30.97
CA PRO A 154 -17.39 -18.93 30.28
C PRO A 154 -18.16 -20.01 31.04
N ALA A 155 -19.47 -20.08 30.80
CA ALA A 155 -20.28 -21.20 31.26
C ALA A 155 -19.85 -22.49 30.54
N ALA A 156 -20.01 -23.64 31.20
CA ALA A 156 -19.77 -24.93 30.57
C ALA A 156 -20.77 -25.18 29.42
N PRO A 157 -20.41 -26.03 28.42
CA PRO A 157 -21.35 -26.44 27.39
C PRO A 157 -22.66 -26.95 28.00
N SER A 158 -23.80 -26.43 27.57
CA SER A 158 -25.10 -26.88 28.07
C SER A 158 -25.54 -28.19 27.43
N ARG A 159 -25.06 -28.46 26.22
CA ARG A 159 -25.30 -29.70 25.46
C ARG A 159 -24.13 -29.96 24.54
N ILE A 160 -23.80 -31.23 24.33
CA ILE A 160 -22.87 -31.68 23.29
C ILE A 160 -23.66 -32.55 22.34
N GLU A 161 -23.72 -32.15 21.06
CA GLU A 161 -24.26 -32.98 20.00
C GLU A 161 -23.16 -33.90 19.46
N LEU A 162 -23.49 -35.18 19.33
CA LEU A 162 -22.58 -36.18 18.80
C LEU A 162 -23.21 -36.77 17.53
N THR A 163 -22.55 -36.55 16.39
CA THR A 163 -22.97 -37.09 15.09
C THR A 163 -22.09 -38.31 14.74
N PRO A 164 -22.66 -39.52 14.70
CA PRO A 164 -21.94 -40.73 14.30
C PRO A 164 -21.55 -40.68 12.82
N GLY A 165 -20.34 -41.14 12.49
CA GLY A 165 -19.89 -41.41 11.13
C GLY A 165 -19.13 -42.74 11.03
N TYR A 166 -18.74 -43.13 9.82
CA TYR A 166 -17.96 -44.35 9.63
C TYR A 166 -16.52 -44.16 10.14
N PHE A 167 -16.13 -44.92 11.16
CA PHE A 167 -14.84 -44.81 11.86
C PHE A 167 -14.56 -43.43 12.48
N GLN A 168 -15.61 -42.63 12.69
CA GLN A 168 -15.47 -41.27 13.21
C GLN A 168 -16.70 -40.82 14.01
N ILE A 169 -16.51 -39.85 14.88
CA ILE A 169 -17.58 -39.20 15.66
C ILE A 169 -17.32 -37.70 15.64
N THR A 170 -18.33 -36.91 15.30
CA THR A 170 -18.26 -35.44 15.35
C THR A 170 -18.89 -34.94 16.63
N ALA A 171 -18.16 -34.16 17.43
CA ALA A 171 -18.66 -33.52 18.64
C ALA A 171 -18.86 -32.02 18.42
N THR A 172 -20.08 -31.54 18.64
CA THR A 172 -20.47 -30.13 18.48
C THR A 172 -21.07 -29.62 19.79
N PRO A 173 -20.33 -28.83 20.57
CA PRO A 173 -20.81 -28.26 21.84
C PRO A 173 -21.72 -27.05 21.60
N HIS A 174 -22.68 -26.84 22.49
CA HIS A 174 -23.59 -25.71 22.48
C HIS A 174 -23.65 -25.04 23.85
N LEU A 175 -23.78 -23.71 23.86
CA LEU A 175 -24.02 -22.93 25.08
C LEU A 175 -25.51 -22.66 25.28
N ALA A 176 -25.93 -22.52 26.54
CA ALA A 176 -27.31 -22.14 26.87
C ALA A 176 -27.64 -20.70 26.42
N VAL A 177 -26.64 -19.82 26.45
CA VAL A 177 -26.69 -18.45 25.96
C VAL A 177 -25.54 -18.29 24.97
N TYR A 178 -25.84 -17.85 23.76
CA TYR A 178 -24.82 -17.62 22.74
C TYR A 178 -23.80 -16.59 23.23
N ASP A 179 -22.52 -16.97 23.22
CA ASP A 179 -21.39 -16.10 23.52
C ASP A 179 -20.36 -16.25 22.40
N PRO A 180 -20.17 -15.22 21.54
CA PRO A 180 -19.26 -15.29 20.41
C PRO A 180 -17.78 -15.31 20.82
N THR A 181 -17.45 -15.01 22.08
CA THR A 181 -16.08 -15.01 22.60
C THR A 181 -15.60 -16.39 23.05
N VAL A 182 -16.50 -17.38 23.06
CA VAL A 182 -16.23 -18.72 23.58
C VAL A 182 -15.78 -19.66 22.47
N GLN A 183 -14.66 -20.32 22.73
CA GLN A 183 -14.21 -21.51 22.00
C GLN A 183 -14.36 -22.75 22.90
N PHE A 184 -14.19 -23.94 22.34
CA PHE A 184 -14.22 -25.18 23.11
C PHE A 184 -12.89 -25.93 22.99
N GLU A 185 -12.38 -26.41 24.11
CA GLU A 185 -11.27 -27.35 24.15
C GLU A 185 -11.83 -28.78 24.20
N PHE A 186 -11.26 -29.68 23.39
CA PHE A 186 -11.74 -31.05 23.21
C PHE A 186 -10.71 -32.08 23.69
N TRP A 187 -11.18 -33.08 24.44
CA TRP A 187 -10.43 -34.25 24.83
C TRP A 187 -11.19 -35.52 24.51
N PHE A 188 -10.44 -36.57 24.22
CA PHE A 188 -10.96 -37.85 23.78
C PHE A 188 -10.34 -39.00 24.57
N SER A 189 -11.18 -39.97 24.92
CA SER A 189 -10.76 -41.22 25.55
C SER A 189 -11.58 -42.40 25.04
N GLU A 190 -10.91 -43.54 24.86
CA GLU A 190 -11.56 -44.83 24.57
C GLU A 190 -12.19 -45.46 25.83
N LYS A 191 -11.86 -44.95 27.02
CA LYS A 191 -12.41 -45.42 28.31
C LYS A 191 -12.88 -44.25 29.15
N GLN A 192 -13.95 -44.45 29.90
CA GLN A 192 -14.45 -43.43 30.82
C GLN A 192 -13.39 -43.09 31.88
N ILE A 193 -13.25 -41.80 32.17
CA ILE A 193 -12.44 -41.28 33.27
C ILE A 193 -13.35 -41.05 34.47
N ALA A 194 -13.02 -41.70 35.59
CA ALA A 194 -13.84 -41.63 36.81
C ALA A 194 -13.72 -40.27 37.54
N ASP A 195 -12.53 -39.64 37.52
CA ASP A 195 -12.31 -38.31 38.10
C ASP A 195 -12.02 -37.29 37.00
N ILE A 196 -12.96 -36.35 36.83
CA ILE A 196 -12.89 -35.31 35.81
C ILE A 196 -11.61 -34.44 35.89
N ARG A 197 -10.95 -34.40 37.05
CA ARG A 197 -9.68 -33.67 37.22
C ARG A 197 -8.51 -34.35 36.52
N GLN A 198 -8.62 -35.62 36.18
CA GLN A 198 -7.60 -36.38 35.48
C GLN A 198 -7.73 -36.30 33.96
N VAL A 199 -8.77 -35.63 33.44
CA VAL A 199 -9.00 -35.51 31.98
C VAL A 199 -7.77 -34.98 31.27
N GLU A 200 -7.17 -33.90 31.74
CA GLU A 200 -6.01 -33.27 31.09
C GLU A 200 -4.76 -34.15 31.07
N THR A 201 -4.62 -35.09 32.01
CA THR A 201 -3.45 -35.96 32.14
C THR A 201 -3.65 -37.35 31.55
N SER A 202 -4.90 -37.83 31.50
CA SER A 202 -5.23 -39.23 31.22
C SER A 202 -6.00 -39.43 29.91
N THR A 203 -6.32 -38.34 29.21
CA THR A 203 -7.02 -38.39 27.92
C THR A 203 -6.25 -37.64 26.85
N ARG A 204 -6.58 -37.92 25.58
CA ARG A 204 -5.93 -37.29 24.44
C ARG A 204 -6.55 -35.92 24.18
N TYR A 205 -5.75 -34.87 24.31
CA TYR A 205 -6.14 -33.55 23.83
C TYR A 205 -6.25 -33.55 22.31
N LEU A 206 -7.38 -33.05 21.81
CA LEU A 206 -7.67 -32.98 20.38
C LEU A 206 -7.33 -31.59 19.83
N GLY A 207 -7.77 -30.54 20.51
CA GLY A 207 -7.51 -29.15 20.12
C GLY A 207 -8.58 -28.18 20.63
N THR A 208 -8.50 -26.94 20.16
CA THR A 208 -9.50 -25.89 20.42
C THR A 208 -10.24 -25.56 19.12
N ALA A 209 -11.58 -25.66 19.12
CA ALA A 209 -12.40 -25.40 17.94
C ALA A 209 -13.88 -25.14 18.32
N LEU A 210 -14.74 -24.96 17.32
CA LEU A 210 -16.20 -24.94 17.50
C LEU A 210 -16.83 -26.34 17.43
N TYR A 211 -16.17 -27.29 16.77
CA TYR A 211 -16.51 -28.70 16.71
C TYR A 211 -15.24 -29.52 16.50
N TRP A 212 -15.28 -30.82 16.77
CA TRP A 212 -14.15 -31.71 16.49
C TRP A 212 -14.61 -33.02 15.86
N ILE A 213 -13.83 -33.56 14.92
CA ILE A 213 -14.03 -34.89 14.34
C ILE A 213 -12.96 -35.81 14.93
N ALA A 214 -13.36 -36.74 15.80
CA ALA A 214 -12.48 -37.81 16.22
C ALA A 214 -12.56 -38.93 15.16
N ALA A 215 -11.49 -39.11 14.39
CA ALA A 215 -11.36 -40.19 13.42
C ALA A 215 -10.06 -40.97 13.70
N SER A 216 -10.17 -42.31 13.77
CA SER A 216 -9.03 -43.20 14.07
C SER A 216 -9.37 -44.64 13.68
N ILE A 217 -8.36 -45.44 13.36
CA ILE A 217 -8.49 -46.90 13.19
C ILE A 217 -9.05 -47.60 14.45
N ASN A 218 -8.94 -46.96 15.60
CA ASN A 218 -9.42 -47.51 16.87
C ASN A 218 -10.90 -47.19 17.14
N ILE A 219 -11.51 -46.26 16.39
CA ILE A 219 -12.93 -45.93 16.52
C ILE A 219 -13.75 -46.96 15.74
N LYS A 220 -14.47 -47.82 16.44
CA LYS A 220 -15.15 -48.98 15.88
C LYS A 220 -16.65 -48.92 16.17
N PRO A 221 -17.50 -49.50 15.30
CA PRO A 221 -18.92 -49.70 15.58
C PRO A 221 -19.14 -50.43 16.91
N GLY A 222 -20.19 -50.06 17.64
CA GLY A 222 -20.60 -50.77 18.85
C GLY A 222 -19.78 -50.50 20.11
N HIS A 223 -18.82 -49.56 20.07
CA HIS A 223 -18.03 -49.14 21.23
C HIS A 223 -18.38 -47.72 21.68
N ASP A 224 -18.40 -47.50 22.99
CA ASP A 224 -18.57 -46.19 23.61
C ASP A 224 -17.25 -45.42 23.66
N TYR A 225 -17.27 -44.17 23.20
CA TYR A 225 -16.14 -43.25 23.25
C TYR A 225 -16.53 -42.00 24.03
N TYR A 226 -15.59 -41.48 24.80
CA TYR A 226 -15.83 -40.44 25.78
C TYR A 226 -15.17 -39.14 25.33
N PHE A 227 -15.99 -38.10 25.21
CA PHE A 227 -15.56 -36.75 24.95
C PHE A 227 -15.66 -35.93 26.23
N TYR A 228 -14.59 -35.22 26.55
CA TYR A 228 -14.58 -34.25 27.64
C TYR A 228 -14.35 -32.89 27.02
N ILE A 229 -15.31 -31.99 27.19
CA ILE A 229 -15.31 -30.69 26.52
C ILE A 229 -15.55 -29.61 27.55
N ARG A 230 -14.78 -28.52 27.46
CA ARG A 230 -15.03 -27.31 28.25
C ARG A 230 -14.97 -26.08 27.37
N SER A 231 -15.68 -25.06 27.79
CA SER A 231 -15.66 -23.74 27.18
C SER A 231 -14.44 -22.95 27.66
N VAL A 232 -13.84 -22.18 26.77
CA VAL A 232 -12.69 -21.31 27.05
C VAL A 232 -12.88 -19.95 26.39
N ASN A 233 -12.44 -18.90 27.07
CA ASN A 233 -12.30 -17.56 26.51
C ASN A 233 -11.01 -16.92 27.05
N THR A 234 -10.77 -15.64 26.77
CA THR A 234 -9.60 -14.90 27.24
C THR A 234 -9.53 -14.76 28.77
N VAL A 235 -10.65 -14.93 29.47
CA VAL A 235 -10.75 -14.77 30.92
C VAL A 235 -10.45 -16.07 31.67
N GLY A 236 -10.85 -17.22 31.12
CA GLY A 236 -10.61 -18.51 31.75
C GLY A 236 -11.34 -19.67 31.09
N LYS A 237 -11.49 -20.76 31.85
CA LYS A 237 -12.03 -22.04 31.40
C LYS A 237 -13.19 -22.48 32.27
N SER A 238 -14.21 -23.09 31.67
CA SER A 238 -15.33 -23.69 32.40
C SER A 238 -14.95 -25.04 33.01
N ALA A 239 -15.88 -25.61 33.78
CA ALA A 239 -15.83 -27.04 34.10
C ALA A 239 -15.99 -27.89 32.82
N PHE A 240 -15.48 -29.12 32.88
CA PHE A 240 -15.67 -30.12 31.85
C PHE A 240 -17.10 -30.68 31.83
N VAL A 241 -17.56 -31.02 30.64
CA VAL A 241 -18.78 -31.76 30.38
C VAL A 241 -18.41 -33.04 29.63
N GLU A 242 -18.87 -34.17 30.14
CA GLU A 242 -18.70 -35.47 29.51
C GLU A 242 -19.84 -35.71 28.50
N ALA A 243 -19.50 -36.25 27.33
CA ALA A 243 -20.45 -36.79 26.39
C ALA A 243 -19.96 -38.13 25.85
N VAL A 244 -20.89 -39.08 25.72
CA VAL A 244 -20.59 -40.44 25.26
C VAL A 244 -21.17 -40.63 23.86
N GLY A 245 -20.31 -40.99 22.91
CA GLY A 245 -20.67 -41.18 21.51
C GLY A 245 -20.26 -42.54 20.99
N ARG A 246 -20.98 -43.01 19.97
CA ARG A 246 -20.62 -44.20 19.20
C ARG A 246 -20.40 -43.79 17.75
N ALA A 247 -19.52 -44.50 17.06
CA ALA A 247 -19.46 -44.45 15.60
C ALA A 247 -20.77 -45.03 15.01
N SER A 248 -20.97 -44.83 13.70
CA SER A 248 -22.10 -45.45 13.01
C SER A 248 -22.14 -46.96 13.29
N ASP A 249 -23.33 -47.54 13.33
CA ASP A 249 -23.58 -48.98 13.36
C ASP A 249 -24.16 -49.49 12.03
N ASP A 250 -24.22 -48.64 11.00
CA ASP A 250 -24.68 -48.99 9.66
C ASP A 250 -23.68 -49.88 8.93
N ALA A 251 -23.88 -51.20 9.05
CA ALA A 251 -23.07 -52.23 8.43
C ALA A 251 -23.02 -52.16 6.89
N GLU A 252 -24.09 -51.70 6.23
CA GLU A 252 -24.14 -51.58 4.77
C GLU A 252 -23.23 -50.43 4.30
N GLY A 253 -23.29 -49.29 4.99
CA GLY A 253 -22.39 -48.16 4.75
C GLY A 253 -20.91 -48.48 5.02
N TYR A 254 -20.60 -49.27 6.06
CA TYR A 254 -19.23 -49.77 6.28
C TYR A 254 -18.76 -50.67 5.14
N LEU A 255 -19.63 -51.56 4.64
CA LEU A 255 -19.29 -52.45 3.53
C LEU A 255 -19.00 -51.66 2.25
N ASP A 256 -19.77 -50.61 1.96
CA ASP A 256 -19.55 -49.75 0.80
C ASP A 256 -18.24 -48.95 0.92
N PHE A 257 -17.95 -48.40 2.11
CA PHE A 257 -16.65 -47.76 2.41
C PHE A 257 -15.46 -48.70 2.13
N PHE A 258 -15.56 -49.95 2.59
CA PHE A 258 -14.51 -50.94 2.33
C PHE A 258 -14.49 -51.43 0.89
N LYS A 259 -15.63 -51.53 0.21
CA LYS A 259 -15.70 -51.97 -1.18
C LYS A 259 -14.82 -51.10 -2.06
N GLY A 260 -14.91 -49.77 -1.92
CA GLY A 260 -14.04 -48.81 -2.63
C GLY A 260 -12.55 -49.05 -2.35
N LYS A 261 -12.18 -49.19 -1.07
CA LYS A 261 -10.78 -49.45 -0.64
C LYS A 261 -10.25 -50.82 -1.05
N ILE A 262 -11.10 -51.84 -1.10
CA ILE A 262 -10.76 -53.19 -1.54
C ILE A 262 -10.47 -53.17 -3.04
N THR A 263 -11.34 -52.57 -3.88
CA THR A 263 -11.09 -52.42 -5.32
C THR A 263 -9.80 -51.63 -5.64
N GLU A 264 -9.37 -50.71 -4.77
CA GLU A 264 -8.13 -49.95 -4.93
C GLU A 264 -6.87 -50.73 -4.46
N SER A 265 -7.02 -51.73 -3.58
CA SER A 265 -5.91 -52.48 -2.98
C SER A 265 -5.37 -53.60 -3.88
N HIS A 266 -4.10 -53.96 -3.71
CA HIS A 266 -3.49 -55.13 -4.37
C HIS A 266 -4.24 -56.44 -4.08
N LEU A 267 -4.84 -56.59 -2.89
CA LEU A 267 -5.66 -57.75 -2.54
C LEU A 267 -6.95 -57.80 -3.37
N GLY A 268 -7.61 -56.66 -3.61
CA GLY A 268 -8.80 -56.61 -4.46
C GLY A 268 -8.48 -56.77 -5.94
N LYS A 269 -7.31 -56.31 -6.38
CA LYS A 269 -6.78 -56.63 -7.73
C LYS A 269 -6.42 -58.10 -7.87
N GLU A 270 -5.73 -58.73 -6.91
CA GLU A 270 -5.47 -60.18 -6.89
C GLU A 270 -6.77 -61.02 -6.85
N LEU A 271 -7.79 -60.58 -6.09
CA LEU A 271 -9.10 -61.24 -6.06
C LEU A 271 -9.84 -61.10 -7.40
N LEU A 272 -9.71 -59.93 -8.04
CA LEU A 272 -10.25 -59.66 -9.38
C LEU A 272 -9.42 -60.35 -10.49
N GLU A 273 -8.14 -60.65 -10.27
CA GLU A 273 -7.25 -61.42 -11.17
C GLU A 273 -7.44 -62.94 -11.01
N LYS A 274 -7.81 -63.42 -9.82
CA LYS A 274 -8.26 -64.81 -9.59
C LYS A 274 -9.63 -65.10 -10.25
N VAL A 275 -10.29 -64.06 -10.75
CA VAL A 275 -11.33 -64.16 -11.78
C VAL A 275 -10.63 -63.88 -13.11
N GLU A 276 -10.43 -64.94 -13.89
CA GLU A 276 -9.58 -65.04 -15.09
C GLU A 276 -9.27 -63.73 -15.83
N LEU A 277 -8.00 -63.30 -15.80
CA LEU A 277 -7.32 -62.69 -16.96
C LEU A 277 -5.80 -63.02 -16.92
N THR A 278 -5.26 -63.36 -18.08
CA THR A 278 -4.12 -64.25 -18.38
C THR A 278 -2.67 -63.72 -18.22
N GLU A 279 -1.73 -64.68 -18.27
CA GLU A 279 -0.29 -64.77 -17.88
C GLU A 279 0.76 -63.69 -18.29
N ASP A 280 0.45 -62.54 -18.90
CA ASP A 280 1.52 -61.66 -19.44
C ASP A 280 2.01 -60.53 -18.51
N ASN A 281 1.57 -60.53 -17.23
CA ASN A 281 1.81 -59.42 -16.28
C ASN A 281 2.83 -59.73 -15.16
N ALA A 282 3.27 -60.98 -15.01
CA ALA A 282 4.08 -61.38 -13.84
C ALA A 282 5.50 -60.79 -13.83
N SER A 283 6.16 -60.68 -14.99
CA SER A 283 7.52 -60.14 -15.10
C SER A 283 7.60 -58.61 -15.01
N ARG A 284 6.47 -57.91 -15.24
CA ARG A 284 6.35 -56.44 -15.15
C ARG A 284 6.12 -55.95 -13.72
N LEU A 285 5.70 -56.83 -12.80
CA LEU A 285 5.45 -56.50 -11.40
C LEU A 285 6.74 -56.41 -10.55
N GLU A 286 7.79 -57.15 -10.89
CA GLU A 286 9.05 -57.19 -10.12
C GLU A 286 9.89 -55.91 -10.28
N GLU A 287 9.90 -55.31 -11.47
CA GLU A 287 10.63 -54.07 -11.74
C GLU A 287 9.93 -52.85 -11.09
N PHE A 288 8.59 -52.83 -11.11
CA PHE A 288 7.74 -51.83 -10.45
C PHE A 288 7.79 -51.91 -8.91
N SER A 289 7.84 -53.12 -8.35
CA SER A 289 7.94 -53.36 -6.89
C SER A 289 9.23 -52.79 -6.28
N LYS A 290 10.32 -52.78 -7.03
CA LYS A 290 11.62 -52.29 -6.58
C LYS A 290 11.67 -50.76 -6.49
N GLU A 291 11.16 -50.06 -7.50
CA GLU A 291 11.08 -48.59 -7.52
C GLU A 291 10.04 -48.05 -6.51
N TRP A 292 8.95 -48.79 -6.28
CA TRP A 292 7.94 -48.46 -5.27
C TRP A 292 8.44 -48.61 -3.84
N LYS A 293 9.23 -49.64 -3.56
CA LYS A 293 9.75 -49.92 -2.22
C LYS A 293 10.74 -48.85 -1.76
N ASP A 294 11.62 -48.41 -2.66
CA ASP A 294 12.58 -47.34 -2.40
C ASP A 294 11.91 -45.97 -2.13
N ALA A 295 10.71 -45.73 -2.70
CA ALA A 295 9.92 -44.52 -2.49
C ALA A 295 9.03 -44.60 -1.23
N SER A 296 8.44 -45.76 -0.93
CA SER A 296 7.59 -45.98 0.24
C SER A 296 8.38 -46.08 1.55
N ASP A 297 9.60 -46.64 1.53
CA ASP A 297 10.41 -46.84 2.73
C ASP A 297 11.02 -45.53 3.29
N LYS A 298 10.98 -44.43 2.51
CA LYS A 298 11.45 -43.10 2.94
C LYS A 298 10.34 -42.12 3.34
N TRP A 299 9.08 -42.37 2.97
CA TRP A 299 8.02 -41.35 3.05
C TRP A 299 6.66 -41.95 3.44
N ASN A 300 6.11 -41.56 4.60
CA ASN A 300 4.72 -41.87 4.96
C ASN A 300 3.75 -40.97 4.19
N ALA A 301 3.59 -41.20 2.89
CA ALA A 301 2.80 -40.35 2.00
C ALA A 301 1.49 -41.00 1.52
N MET A 302 0.40 -40.23 1.46
CA MET A 302 -0.81 -40.57 0.69
C MET A 302 -0.67 -40.02 -0.73
N TRP A 303 -0.82 -40.87 -1.76
CA TRP A 303 -0.71 -40.48 -3.17
C TRP A 303 -1.95 -40.85 -3.98
N ALA A 304 -2.33 -39.99 -4.92
CA ALA A 304 -3.27 -40.29 -6.01
C ALA A 304 -2.58 -40.02 -7.34
N VAL A 305 -2.60 -41.01 -8.24
CA VAL A 305 -1.89 -40.99 -9.52
C VAL A 305 -2.88 -41.28 -10.63
N LYS A 306 -2.86 -40.45 -11.68
CA LYS A 306 -3.57 -40.67 -12.94
C LYS A 306 -2.55 -40.92 -14.05
N ILE A 307 -2.72 -42.04 -14.74
CA ILE A 307 -1.87 -42.44 -15.86
C ILE A 307 -2.72 -42.34 -17.12
N GLU A 308 -2.23 -41.61 -18.12
CA GLU A 308 -2.85 -41.51 -19.44
C GLU A 308 -1.83 -41.86 -20.53
N GLN A 309 -2.30 -42.46 -21.62
CA GLN A 309 -1.48 -42.77 -22.78
C GLN A 309 -1.88 -41.85 -23.93
N THR A 310 -0.92 -41.15 -24.53
CA THR A 310 -1.16 -40.38 -25.75
C THR A 310 -1.36 -41.31 -26.94
N LYS A 311 -1.94 -40.76 -28.03
CA LYS A 311 -2.20 -41.52 -29.26
C LYS A 311 -0.94 -42.10 -29.92
N ASP A 312 0.25 -41.56 -29.63
CA ASP A 312 1.56 -42.06 -30.07
C ASP A 312 2.18 -43.07 -29.10
N GLY A 313 1.44 -43.52 -28.09
CA GLY A 313 1.84 -44.60 -27.18
C GLY A 313 2.67 -44.15 -25.97
N LYS A 314 2.95 -42.85 -25.82
CA LYS A 314 3.69 -42.33 -24.66
C LYS A 314 2.78 -42.22 -23.45
N HIS A 315 3.27 -42.70 -22.31
CA HIS A 315 2.52 -42.64 -21.06
C HIS A 315 2.91 -41.37 -20.29
N TYR A 316 1.90 -40.66 -19.78
CA TYR A 316 2.04 -39.49 -18.94
C TYR A 316 1.44 -39.78 -17.58
N VAL A 317 2.12 -39.28 -16.55
CA VAL A 317 1.73 -39.46 -15.15
C VAL A 317 1.44 -38.09 -14.57
N ALA A 318 0.23 -37.92 -14.04
CA ALA A 318 -0.12 -36.80 -13.19
C ALA A 318 -0.35 -37.32 -11.77
N GLY A 319 0.35 -36.77 -10.78
CA GLY A 319 0.28 -37.23 -9.41
C GLY A 319 0.07 -36.11 -8.41
N ILE A 320 -0.70 -36.36 -7.36
CA ILE A 320 -0.88 -35.49 -6.20
C ILE A 320 -0.57 -36.30 -4.93
N GLY A 321 0.24 -35.73 -4.04
CA GLY A 321 0.69 -36.40 -2.83
C GLY A 321 0.61 -35.50 -1.60
N LEU A 322 0.28 -36.09 -0.45
CA LEU A 322 0.43 -35.48 0.86
C LEU A 322 1.44 -36.31 1.64
N SER A 323 2.47 -35.66 2.17
CA SER A 323 3.57 -36.33 2.89
C SER A 323 3.96 -35.58 4.15
N MET A 324 4.67 -36.25 5.04
CA MET A 324 5.38 -35.64 6.15
C MET A 324 6.87 -35.95 6.02
N GLU A 325 7.70 -34.90 5.98
CA GLU A 325 9.16 -35.01 6.01
C GLU A 325 9.66 -34.85 7.45
N ASP A 326 10.53 -35.74 7.90
CA ASP A 326 11.29 -35.54 9.14
C ASP A 326 12.54 -34.70 8.83
N THR A 327 12.60 -33.48 9.36
CA THR A 327 13.80 -32.61 9.29
C THR A 327 14.43 -32.42 10.67
N GLU A 328 15.65 -31.87 10.72
CA GLU A 328 16.33 -31.52 11.97
C GLU A 328 15.53 -30.54 12.85
N GLU A 329 14.63 -29.76 12.26
CA GLU A 329 13.79 -28.75 12.94
C GLU A 329 12.37 -29.27 13.29
N GLY A 330 12.02 -30.49 12.88
CA GLY A 330 10.73 -31.13 13.17
C GLY A 330 10.05 -31.77 11.95
N LYS A 331 8.84 -32.29 12.15
CA LYS A 331 8.01 -32.87 11.07
C LYS A 331 7.38 -31.75 10.23
N LEU A 332 7.69 -31.70 8.93
CA LEU A 332 7.08 -30.78 7.97
C LEU A 332 6.01 -31.51 7.15
N SER A 333 4.77 -30.99 7.14
CA SER A 333 3.74 -31.47 6.22
C SER A 333 3.92 -30.86 4.84
N GLN A 334 3.73 -31.64 3.78
CA GLN A 334 4.02 -31.25 2.40
C GLN A 334 2.90 -31.61 1.44
N PHE A 335 2.74 -30.77 0.42
CA PHE A 335 1.88 -30.97 -0.74
C PHE A 335 2.74 -31.15 -1.99
N LEU A 336 2.65 -32.32 -2.61
CA LEU A 336 3.45 -32.75 -3.76
C LEU A 336 2.59 -32.77 -5.02
N VAL A 337 3.09 -32.21 -6.12
CA VAL A 337 2.44 -32.27 -7.43
C VAL A 337 3.44 -32.71 -8.48
N ALA A 338 3.18 -33.85 -9.11
CA ALA A 338 3.89 -34.33 -10.29
C ALA A 338 3.08 -33.96 -11.54
N ALA A 339 3.27 -32.74 -12.04
CA ALA A 339 2.63 -32.25 -13.26
C ALA A 339 3.44 -31.12 -13.92
N ASN A 340 3.36 -31.00 -15.25
CA ASN A 340 3.99 -29.90 -16.01
C ASN A 340 3.21 -28.57 -15.93
N ARG A 341 1.90 -28.62 -15.63
CA ARG A 341 0.98 -27.46 -15.62
C ARG A 341 -0.11 -27.65 -14.57
N ILE A 342 -0.40 -26.61 -13.79
CA ILE A 342 -1.52 -26.58 -12.84
C ILE A 342 -2.48 -25.47 -13.27
N ALA A 343 -3.77 -25.78 -13.45
CA ALA A 343 -4.79 -24.86 -13.96
C ALA A 343 -6.13 -25.01 -13.22
N PHE A 344 -6.90 -23.92 -13.16
CA PHE A 344 -8.34 -23.99 -12.84
C PHE A 344 -9.11 -24.41 -14.08
N ILE A 345 -10.09 -25.28 -13.91
CA ILE A 345 -11.06 -25.63 -14.94
C ILE A 345 -12.38 -24.98 -14.56
N ASP A 346 -12.92 -24.13 -15.43
CA ASP A 346 -14.28 -23.62 -15.27
C ASP A 346 -15.27 -24.76 -15.58
N PRO A 347 -16.05 -25.25 -14.59
CA PRO A 347 -16.94 -26.39 -14.79
C PRO A 347 -18.11 -26.08 -15.73
N ALA A 348 -18.43 -24.79 -15.98
CA ALA A 348 -19.55 -24.41 -16.83
C ALA A 348 -19.21 -24.50 -18.33
N ASN A 349 -17.95 -24.33 -18.71
CA ASN A 349 -17.53 -24.28 -20.12
C ASN A 349 -16.27 -25.10 -20.44
N GLY A 350 -15.59 -25.67 -19.44
CA GLY A 350 -14.38 -26.47 -19.60
C GLY A 350 -13.12 -25.67 -19.87
N ASN A 351 -13.15 -24.33 -19.79
CA ASN A 351 -11.97 -23.50 -20.05
C ASN A 351 -10.92 -23.67 -18.95
N GLU A 352 -9.67 -23.84 -19.37
CA GLU A 352 -8.54 -23.96 -18.46
C GLU A 352 -7.79 -22.64 -18.29
N THR A 353 -7.67 -22.16 -17.05
CA THR A 353 -6.83 -21.00 -16.71
C THR A 353 -5.59 -21.46 -15.94
N PRO A 354 -4.38 -21.43 -16.54
CA PRO A 354 -3.16 -21.86 -15.86
C PRO A 354 -2.82 -20.94 -14.67
N MET A 355 -2.48 -21.51 -13.52
CA MET A 355 -1.92 -20.78 -12.37
C MET A 355 -0.40 -20.72 -12.46
N PHE A 356 0.21 -21.90 -12.62
CA PHE A 356 1.65 -22.09 -12.72
C PHE A 356 1.97 -22.88 -13.98
N VAL A 357 2.97 -22.43 -14.73
CA VAL A 357 3.56 -23.17 -15.84
C VAL A 357 5.06 -23.32 -15.57
N ALA A 358 5.53 -24.55 -15.46
CA ALA A 358 6.96 -24.82 -15.32
C ALA A 358 7.55 -25.10 -16.71
N GLN A 359 8.47 -24.25 -17.17
CA GLN A 359 9.15 -24.43 -18.45
C GLN A 359 10.61 -23.99 -18.33
N GLY A 360 11.55 -24.87 -18.69
CA GLY A 360 12.98 -24.53 -18.74
C GLY A 360 13.56 -24.06 -17.40
N ASN A 361 13.25 -24.75 -16.29
CA ASN A 361 13.61 -24.37 -14.91
C ASN A 361 13.07 -23.01 -14.45
N GLN A 362 12.06 -22.46 -15.12
CA GLN A 362 11.36 -21.25 -14.71
C GLN A 362 9.89 -21.57 -14.41
N ILE A 363 9.33 -20.88 -13.41
CA ILE A 363 7.91 -20.93 -13.09
C ILE A 363 7.29 -19.63 -13.56
N PHE A 364 6.34 -19.72 -14.49
CA PHE A 364 5.51 -18.61 -14.94
C PHE A 364 4.22 -18.61 -14.12
N MET A 365 3.89 -17.46 -13.52
CA MET A 365 2.72 -17.27 -12.68
C MET A 365 1.72 -16.35 -13.38
N ASN A 366 0.45 -16.76 -13.41
CA ASN A 366 -0.63 -15.96 -14.00
C ASN A 366 -1.11 -14.86 -13.03
N ASP A 367 -1.53 -13.71 -13.55
CA ASP A 367 -1.98 -12.56 -12.76
C ASP A 367 -3.31 -12.82 -12.02
N VAL A 368 -4.13 -13.76 -12.51
CA VAL A 368 -5.32 -14.29 -11.80
C VAL A 368 -4.93 -14.92 -10.46
N PHE A 369 -3.73 -15.51 -10.35
CA PHE A 369 -3.27 -16.14 -9.12
C PHE A 369 -2.62 -15.14 -8.16
N LEU A 370 -1.78 -14.22 -8.67
CA LEU A 370 -1.07 -13.24 -7.84
C LEU A 370 -1.09 -11.85 -8.48
N LYS A 371 -2.05 -11.02 -8.05
CA LYS A 371 -2.16 -9.62 -8.50
C LYS A 371 -1.27 -8.66 -7.70
N ARG A 372 -0.99 -8.98 -6.43
CA ARG A 372 -0.16 -8.18 -5.52
C ARG A 372 0.66 -9.12 -4.65
N LEU A 373 1.97 -8.89 -4.57
CA LEU A 373 2.86 -9.61 -3.66
C LEU A 373 3.19 -8.72 -2.45
N THR A 374 2.94 -9.24 -1.26
CA THR A 374 3.43 -8.67 0.01
C THR A 374 4.33 -9.71 0.64
N ALA A 375 5.65 -9.47 0.63
CA ALA A 375 6.64 -10.42 1.10
C ALA A 375 7.59 -9.73 2.10
N PRO A 376 7.86 -10.33 3.28
CA PRO A 376 8.86 -9.84 4.22
C PRO A 376 10.29 -9.92 3.66
N THR A 377 10.55 -10.93 2.83
CA THR A 377 11.82 -11.13 2.13
C THR A 377 11.59 -11.67 0.73
N ILE A 378 12.42 -11.22 -0.21
CA ILE A 378 12.54 -11.80 -1.54
C ILE A 378 14.04 -11.86 -1.84
N THR A 379 14.56 -13.02 -2.21
CA THR A 379 15.98 -13.17 -2.54
C THR A 379 16.09 -13.92 -3.85
N SER A 380 16.68 -13.30 -4.88
CA SER A 380 17.07 -14.01 -6.09
C SER A 380 18.24 -14.94 -5.80
N GLY A 381 18.32 -16.10 -6.46
CA GLY A 381 19.52 -16.95 -6.38
C GLY A 381 20.82 -16.23 -6.75
N GLY A 382 21.94 -16.62 -6.14
CA GLY A 382 23.27 -16.05 -6.34
C GLY A 382 23.87 -15.40 -5.08
N ASN A 383 25.20 -15.29 -5.01
CA ASN A 383 25.91 -14.65 -3.89
C ASN A 383 26.95 -13.63 -4.41
N PRO A 384 26.70 -12.30 -4.27
CA PRO A 384 25.50 -11.68 -3.70
C PRO A 384 24.27 -11.73 -4.64
N PRO A 385 23.03 -11.70 -4.11
CA PRO A 385 21.81 -11.68 -4.91
C PRO A 385 21.76 -10.51 -5.91
N ALA A 386 21.21 -10.74 -7.09
CA ALA A 386 20.93 -9.69 -8.07
C ALA A 386 19.74 -8.82 -7.66
N PHE A 387 18.76 -9.41 -6.98
CA PHE A 387 17.62 -8.74 -6.37
C PHE A 387 17.43 -9.24 -4.94
N SER A 388 17.29 -8.32 -3.98
CA SER A 388 16.87 -8.67 -2.63
C SER A 388 15.96 -7.62 -1.99
N LEU A 389 14.96 -8.09 -1.24
CA LEU A 389 14.19 -7.32 -0.29
C LEU A 389 14.41 -7.95 1.08
N THR A 390 14.86 -7.17 2.05
CA THR A 390 15.13 -7.63 3.42
C THR A 390 14.05 -7.15 4.41
N PRO A 391 13.90 -7.79 5.59
CA PRO A 391 12.84 -7.42 6.54
C PRO A 391 12.95 -6.00 7.09
N ASP A 392 14.16 -5.43 7.12
CA ASP A 392 14.45 -4.04 7.48
C ASP A 392 14.11 -3.04 6.34
N GLY A 393 13.49 -3.52 5.26
CA GLY A 393 12.96 -2.68 4.19
C GLY A 393 14.00 -2.28 3.12
N LYS A 394 15.19 -2.91 3.12
CA LYS A 394 16.21 -2.61 2.11
C LYS A 394 15.90 -3.37 0.81
N LEU A 395 15.69 -2.61 -0.26
CA LEU A 395 15.61 -3.10 -1.63
C LEU A 395 16.98 -2.96 -2.32
N THR A 396 17.55 -4.07 -2.78
CA THR A 396 18.75 -4.11 -3.62
C THR A 396 18.38 -4.66 -4.99
N ALA A 397 18.69 -3.93 -6.06
CA ALA A 397 18.50 -4.40 -7.44
C ALA A 397 19.74 -4.04 -8.27
N LYS A 398 20.40 -5.04 -8.85
CA LYS A 398 21.59 -4.87 -9.70
C LYS A 398 21.21 -5.04 -11.16
N ASN A 399 21.66 -4.11 -12.02
CA ASN A 399 21.38 -4.09 -13.45
C ASN A 399 19.86 -4.15 -13.78
N ALA A 400 19.03 -3.55 -12.93
CA ALA A 400 17.59 -3.52 -13.15
C ALA A 400 17.20 -2.36 -14.07
N ASP A 401 16.37 -2.66 -15.07
CA ASP A 401 15.64 -1.66 -15.83
C ASP A 401 14.30 -1.42 -15.14
N ILE A 402 14.10 -0.20 -14.62
CA ILE A 402 12.88 0.21 -13.92
C ILE A 402 12.16 1.20 -14.82
N SER A 403 11.08 0.74 -15.47
CA SER A 403 10.18 1.59 -16.23
C SER A 403 9.02 2.09 -15.35
N GLY A 404 8.55 3.32 -15.60
CA GLY A 404 7.46 3.94 -14.84
C GLY A 404 7.94 4.92 -13.76
N SER A 405 7.15 5.07 -12.68
CA SER A 405 7.42 6.02 -11.60
C SER A 405 7.97 5.33 -10.34
N VAL A 406 9.06 5.85 -9.79
CA VAL A 406 9.55 5.49 -8.45
C VAL A 406 9.11 6.59 -7.47
N ASN A 407 8.26 6.24 -6.50
CA ASN A 407 7.82 7.17 -5.45
C ASN A 407 8.48 6.78 -4.12
N ALA A 408 9.20 7.72 -3.51
CA ALA A 408 9.80 7.58 -2.19
C ALA A 408 9.39 8.76 -1.31
N ASN A 409 8.80 8.48 -0.15
CA ASN A 409 8.38 9.53 0.80
C ASN A 409 9.57 10.23 1.47
N SER A 410 10.72 9.55 1.54
CA SER A 410 11.98 10.07 2.08
C SER A 410 13.16 9.19 1.62
N GLY A 411 14.35 9.77 1.46
CA GLY A 411 15.56 9.00 1.15
C GLY A 411 16.74 9.87 0.71
N THR A 412 17.90 9.23 0.55
CA THR A 412 19.10 9.85 -0.07
C THR A 412 19.41 9.10 -1.36
N LEU A 413 19.71 9.83 -2.42
CA LEU A 413 20.19 9.28 -3.68
C LEU A 413 21.67 9.65 -3.86
N SER A 414 22.52 8.66 -4.13
CA SER A 414 23.96 8.84 -4.31
C SER A 414 24.39 8.31 -5.67
N ASN A 415 25.32 9.01 -6.34
CA ASN A 415 25.84 8.64 -7.66
C ASN A 415 24.76 8.52 -8.75
N VAL A 416 23.79 9.43 -8.73
CA VAL A 416 22.75 9.49 -9.77
C VAL A 416 23.28 10.21 -11.00
N THR A 417 23.21 9.54 -12.15
CA THR A 417 23.42 10.15 -13.47
C THR A 417 22.07 10.31 -14.15
N ILE A 418 21.72 11.55 -14.52
CA ILE A 418 20.56 11.83 -15.36
C ILE A 418 21.08 11.97 -16.79
N ALA A 419 20.74 11.03 -17.66
CA ALA A 419 21.25 11.02 -19.03
C ALA A 419 20.65 12.12 -19.92
N GLU A 420 19.43 12.55 -19.60
CA GLU A 420 18.68 13.56 -20.36
C GLU A 420 18.18 14.68 -19.43
N ASN A 421 16.87 14.95 -19.45
CA ASN A 421 16.26 16.04 -18.72
C ASN A 421 15.65 15.57 -17.40
N CYS A 422 15.82 16.37 -16.35
CA CYS A 422 15.13 16.20 -15.07
C CYS A 422 14.29 17.44 -14.78
N THR A 423 13.05 17.23 -14.34
CA THR A 423 12.15 18.29 -13.88
C THR A 423 11.84 18.06 -12.40
N ILE A 424 12.15 19.06 -11.56
CA ILE A 424 11.81 19.05 -10.14
C ILE A 424 10.60 19.96 -9.94
N ASN A 425 9.42 19.37 -9.72
CA ASN A 425 8.16 20.10 -9.50
C ASN A 425 8.01 20.67 -8.08
N GLY A 426 9.00 20.46 -7.21
CA GLY A 426 9.02 20.89 -5.82
C GLY A 426 10.24 21.73 -5.47
N THR A 427 10.65 21.69 -4.20
CA THR A 427 11.83 22.42 -3.72
C THR A 427 13.05 21.49 -3.69
N LEU A 428 14.14 21.91 -4.36
CA LEU A 428 15.46 21.34 -4.15
C LEU A 428 16.18 22.14 -3.04
N ARG A 429 16.34 21.54 -1.85
CA ARG A 429 17.14 22.10 -0.76
C ARG A 429 18.40 21.27 -0.60
N ALA A 430 19.56 21.92 -0.64
CA ALA A 430 20.86 21.28 -0.43
C ALA A 430 21.77 22.20 0.38
N GLU A 431 22.61 21.62 1.23
CA GLU A 431 23.62 22.38 1.99
C GLU A 431 24.72 22.93 1.08
N LYS A 432 25.06 22.19 0.02
CA LYS A 432 26.07 22.58 -0.98
C LYS A 432 25.68 22.00 -2.34
N ILE A 433 25.54 22.87 -3.33
CA ILE A 433 25.44 22.48 -4.75
C ILE A 433 26.78 22.80 -5.38
N VAL A 434 27.43 21.80 -5.97
CA VAL A 434 28.72 21.95 -6.65
C VAL A 434 28.45 21.90 -8.16
N GLY A 435 28.53 23.06 -8.82
CA GLY A 435 28.23 23.25 -10.24
C GLY A 435 27.35 24.48 -10.49
N ASP A 436 27.28 24.92 -11.73
CA ASP A 436 26.48 26.10 -12.11
C ASP A 436 25.00 25.73 -12.34
N ILE A 437 24.07 26.46 -11.72
CA ILE A 437 22.63 26.40 -12.04
C ILE A 437 22.33 27.52 -13.02
N VAL A 438 22.85 27.40 -14.25
CA VAL A 438 22.77 28.48 -15.24
C VAL A 438 22.32 27.95 -16.59
N LYS A 439 21.42 28.67 -17.25
CA LYS A 439 21.21 28.49 -18.69
C LYS A 439 22.09 29.51 -19.39
N ALA A 440 23.20 29.03 -19.95
CA ALA A 440 24.16 29.86 -20.68
C ALA A 440 24.11 29.54 -22.17
N ALA A 441 24.27 30.56 -23.01
CA ALA A 441 24.47 30.45 -24.44
C ALA A 441 25.78 31.15 -24.82
N SER A 442 26.61 30.49 -25.63
CA SER A 442 27.86 31.05 -26.16
C SER A 442 27.93 30.86 -27.66
N ALA A 443 28.31 31.88 -28.41
CA ALA A 443 28.59 31.77 -29.84
C ALA A 443 29.60 32.81 -30.34
N ALA A 444 30.62 32.35 -31.07
CA ALA A 444 31.55 33.22 -31.80
C ALA A 444 30.82 34.02 -32.88
N PHE A 445 31.24 35.26 -33.14
CA PHE A 445 30.74 36.01 -34.31
C PHE A 445 31.02 35.26 -35.62
N PRO A 446 30.15 35.38 -36.64
CA PRO A 446 30.48 34.94 -37.99
C PRO A 446 31.82 35.53 -38.43
N ARG A 447 32.61 34.73 -39.15
CA ARG A 447 33.92 35.16 -39.62
C ARG A 447 33.92 35.31 -41.13
N GLN A 448 34.64 36.31 -41.61
CA GLN A 448 34.87 36.56 -43.03
C GLN A 448 36.32 36.28 -43.34
N ARG A 449 36.56 35.66 -44.49
CA ARG A 449 37.89 35.22 -44.91
C ARG A 449 38.25 35.80 -46.27
N GLU A 450 39.49 36.27 -46.37
CA GLU A 450 40.12 36.65 -47.63
C GLU A 450 41.57 36.16 -47.63
N SER A 451 41.91 35.32 -48.61
CA SER A 451 43.20 34.63 -48.66
C SER A 451 43.51 33.90 -47.33
N SER A 452 44.62 34.23 -46.68
CA SER A 452 45.05 33.69 -45.38
C SER A 452 44.57 34.50 -44.17
N VAL A 453 43.81 35.58 -44.36
CA VAL A 453 43.34 36.46 -43.27
C VAL A 453 41.86 36.19 -43.01
N ASP A 454 41.52 36.07 -41.72
CA ASP A 454 40.18 35.74 -41.24
C ASP A 454 39.83 36.62 -40.04
N TRP A 455 38.67 37.27 -40.07
CA TRP A 455 38.27 38.26 -39.07
C TRP A 455 36.78 38.13 -38.70
N PRO A 456 36.40 38.47 -37.45
CA PRO A 456 35.00 38.43 -37.04
C PRO A 456 34.22 39.60 -37.68
N SER A 457 33.12 39.31 -38.37
CA SER A 457 32.22 40.32 -38.93
C SER A 457 30.88 39.66 -39.28
N GLY A 458 29.81 40.10 -38.62
CA GLY A 458 28.47 39.54 -38.77
C GLY A 458 27.61 39.73 -37.54
N THR A 459 26.43 39.11 -37.55
CA THR A 459 25.41 39.28 -36.51
C THR A 459 25.14 37.99 -35.74
N ARG A 460 24.91 38.11 -34.43
CA ARG A 460 24.41 37.05 -33.54
C ARG A 460 23.16 37.53 -32.81
N THR A 461 22.20 36.63 -32.66
CA THR A 461 20.95 36.90 -31.95
C THR A 461 20.76 35.87 -30.85
N VAL A 462 20.44 36.34 -29.65
CA VAL A 462 20.06 35.54 -28.50
C VAL A 462 18.62 35.86 -28.16
N THR A 463 17.76 34.84 -28.17
CA THR A 463 16.36 34.95 -27.76
C THR A 463 16.18 34.26 -26.42
N VAL A 464 15.74 35.01 -25.42
CA VAL A 464 15.33 34.49 -24.12
C VAL A 464 13.81 34.48 -24.05
N THR A 465 13.22 33.29 -23.93
CA THR A 465 11.78 33.07 -23.89
C THR A 465 11.18 33.42 -22.54
N ASP A 466 9.99 34.02 -22.54
CA ASP A 466 9.23 34.30 -21.32
C ASP A 466 8.32 33.14 -20.94
N ASP A 467 8.94 32.04 -20.56
CA ASP A 467 8.32 30.73 -20.32
C ASP A 467 8.28 30.32 -18.83
N HIS A 468 8.62 31.22 -17.90
CA HIS A 468 8.65 30.92 -16.46
C HIS A 468 7.87 31.97 -15.64
N PRO A 469 7.23 31.58 -14.52
CA PRO A 469 6.37 32.45 -13.72
C PRO A 469 7.13 33.35 -12.73
N PHE A 470 8.43 33.57 -12.93
CA PHE A 470 9.27 34.36 -12.02
C PHE A 470 10.23 35.27 -12.78
N ASP A 471 10.61 36.36 -12.11
CA ASP A 471 11.56 37.32 -12.66
C ASP A 471 12.95 36.70 -12.86
N ARG A 472 13.58 37.04 -13.98
CA ARG A 472 14.92 36.60 -14.37
C ARG A 472 15.85 37.79 -14.57
N GLN A 473 17.15 37.52 -14.52
CA GLN A 473 18.20 38.41 -14.97
C GLN A 473 18.96 37.74 -16.11
N ILE A 474 19.16 38.49 -17.18
CA ILE A 474 19.99 38.12 -18.31
C ILE A 474 21.33 38.84 -18.13
N VAL A 475 22.40 38.08 -17.96
CA VAL A 475 23.75 38.58 -17.78
C VAL A 475 24.52 38.35 -19.09
N VAL A 476 24.81 39.43 -19.81
CA VAL A 476 25.77 39.43 -20.91
C VAL A 476 27.16 39.50 -20.31
N LEU A 477 27.91 38.40 -20.40
CA LEU A 477 29.28 38.33 -19.92
C LEU A 477 30.19 39.26 -20.74
N PRO A 478 31.36 39.67 -20.20
CA PRO A 478 32.25 40.61 -20.87
C PRO A 478 32.67 40.17 -22.28
N LEU A 479 32.12 40.85 -23.28
CA LEU A 479 32.46 40.71 -24.69
C LEU A 479 33.57 41.71 -25.01
N THR A 480 34.75 41.21 -25.35
CA THR A 480 35.90 42.03 -25.70
C THR A 480 36.07 42.12 -27.21
N PHE A 481 36.44 43.29 -27.72
CA PHE A 481 36.71 43.48 -29.14
C PHE A 481 37.79 44.55 -29.37
N ARG A 482 38.56 44.39 -30.45
CA ARG A 482 39.63 45.31 -30.85
C ARG A 482 39.90 45.25 -32.34
N GLY A 483 40.35 46.37 -32.90
CA GLY A 483 41.07 46.40 -34.16
C GLY A 483 42.58 46.32 -33.96
N SER A 484 43.33 46.86 -34.91
CA SER A 484 44.78 46.89 -34.80
C SER A 484 45.39 48.09 -35.52
N LYS A 485 46.63 48.38 -35.16
CA LYS A 485 47.48 49.40 -35.77
C LYS A 485 48.56 48.73 -36.61
N ARG A 486 48.80 49.25 -37.80
CA ARG A 486 49.89 48.85 -38.67
C ARG A 486 50.67 50.07 -39.11
N THR A 487 51.99 50.07 -38.90
CA THR A 487 52.88 51.13 -39.37
C THR A 487 53.90 50.54 -40.33
N VAL A 488 53.88 50.98 -41.59
CA VAL A 488 54.81 50.56 -42.65
C VAL A 488 55.35 51.81 -43.32
N SER A 489 56.68 51.90 -43.45
CA SER A 489 57.36 53.04 -44.10
C SER A 489 56.91 54.41 -43.61
N GLY A 490 56.72 54.57 -42.29
CA GLY A 490 56.29 55.83 -41.65
C GLY A 490 54.79 56.15 -41.74
N ARG A 491 54.00 55.39 -42.52
CA ARG A 491 52.54 55.55 -42.59
C ARG A 491 51.85 54.59 -41.64
N THR A 492 51.01 55.13 -40.76
CA THR A 492 50.18 54.36 -39.83
C THR A 492 48.76 54.22 -40.37
N THR A 493 48.23 53.01 -40.40
CA THR A 493 46.85 52.69 -40.76
C THR A 493 46.20 51.82 -39.68
N TYR A 494 44.89 51.92 -39.53
CA TYR A 494 44.13 51.22 -38.50
C TYR A 494 43.05 50.35 -39.14
N SER A 495 42.90 49.13 -38.65
CA SER A 495 41.64 48.40 -38.80
C SER A 495 40.78 48.70 -37.58
N MET A 496 39.47 48.83 -37.78
CA MET A 496 38.52 49.11 -36.70
C MET A 496 37.58 47.93 -36.52
N CYS A 497 37.20 47.66 -35.28
CA CYS A 497 36.17 46.70 -34.94
C CYS A 497 35.01 47.44 -34.29
N TYR A 498 33.86 47.45 -34.93
CA TYR A 498 32.67 48.17 -34.51
C TYR A 498 31.62 47.18 -33.98
N LEU A 499 31.17 47.37 -32.75
CA LEU A 499 30.14 46.57 -32.12
C LEU A 499 28.88 47.42 -31.89
N LYS A 500 27.76 46.91 -32.39
CA LYS A 500 26.43 47.45 -32.13
C LYS A 500 25.58 46.38 -31.46
N VAL A 501 24.96 46.70 -30.33
CA VAL A 501 24.08 45.77 -29.61
C VAL A 501 22.69 46.37 -29.48
N LEU A 502 21.68 45.60 -29.86
CA LEU A 502 20.27 45.96 -29.76
C LEU A 502 19.58 45.04 -28.76
N MET A 503 18.64 45.59 -28.00
CA MET A 503 17.71 44.86 -27.15
C MET A 503 16.30 45.18 -27.62
N ASN A 504 15.56 44.15 -28.06
CA ASN A 504 14.21 44.30 -28.62
C ASN A 504 14.13 45.40 -29.69
N GLY A 505 15.16 45.49 -30.55
CA GLY A 505 15.26 46.48 -31.62
C GLY A 505 15.80 47.87 -31.20
N ALA A 506 15.92 48.16 -29.91
CA ALA A 506 16.49 49.42 -29.42
C ALA A 506 18.02 49.30 -29.22
N VAL A 507 18.79 50.29 -29.68
CA VAL A 507 20.25 50.30 -29.51
C VAL A 507 20.60 50.50 -28.03
N ILE A 508 21.36 49.55 -27.49
CA ILE A 508 21.83 49.57 -26.09
C ILE A 508 23.34 49.70 -25.94
N TYR A 509 24.08 49.52 -27.04
CA TYR A 509 25.51 49.80 -27.14
C TYR A 509 25.89 50.06 -28.60
N ASP A 510 26.80 51.00 -28.80
CA ASP A 510 27.28 51.44 -30.10
C ASP A 510 28.72 51.96 -29.91
N GLY A 511 29.72 51.18 -30.34
CA GLY A 511 31.11 51.48 -30.02
C GLY A 511 32.11 50.93 -31.04
N ALA A 512 33.17 51.69 -31.30
CA ALA A 512 34.27 51.29 -32.19
C ALA A 512 35.57 51.12 -31.39
N ALA A 513 36.35 50.11 -31.76
CA ALA A 513 37.67 49.82 -31.21
C ALA A 513 38.72 49.83 -32.32
N ASN A 514 39.74 50.67 -32.15
CA ASN A 514 40.96 50.66 -32.96
C ASN A 514 41.99 49.75 -32.28
N GLU A 515 43.15 50.26 -31.86
CA GLU A 515 44.17 49.42 -31.20
C GLU A 515 43.84 49.00 -29.76
N ALA A 516 43.09 49.84 -29.02
CA ALA A 516 42.73 49.56 -27.64
C ALA A 516 41.54 48.59 -27.56
N VAL A 517 41.62 47.64 -26.61
CA VAL A 517 40.52 46.69 -26.34
C VAL A 517 39.34 47.43 -25.73
N GLN A 518 38.16 47.23 -26.30
CA GLN A 518 36.88 47.65 -25.74
C GLN A 518 36.15 46.45 -25.16
N VAL A 519 35.30 46.71 -24.16
CA VAL A 519 34.53 45.67 -23.47
C VAL A 519 33.07 46.10 -23.38
N PHE A 520 32.17 45.18 -23.72
CA PHE A 520 30.74 45.32 -23.49
C PHE A 520 30.25 44.23 -22.53
N SER A 521 29.58 44.63 -21.45
CA SER A 521 28.88 43.72 -20.54
C SER A 521 27.60 44.39 -20.06
N ARG A 522 26.57 43.62 -19.73
CA ARG A 522 25.30 44.18 -19.27
C ARG A 522 24.48 43.17 -18.48
N ILE A 523 23.80 43.65 -17.45
CA ILE A 523 22.72 42.92 -16.78
C ILE A 523 21.40 43.53 -17.25
N VAL A 524 20.47 42.67 -17.68
CA VAL A 524 19.14 43.03 -18.13
C VAL A 524 18.11 42.32 -17.28
N ASP A 525 17.22 43.08 -16.68
CA ASP A 525 16.09 42.52 -15.96
C ASP A 525 15.01 42.02 -16.93
N MET A 526 14.49 40.82 -16.67
CA MET A 526 13.41 40.22 -17.43
C MET A 526 12.30 39.77 -16.48
N PRO A 527 11.35 40.67 -16.15
CA PRO A 527 10.21 40.31 -15.31
C PRO A 527 9.31 39.28 -15.99
N ALA A 528 8.66 38.42 -15.22
CA ALA A 528 7.74 37.42 -15.77
C ALA A 528 6.51 38.07 -16.43
N GLY A 529 6.01 37.47 -17.52
CA GLY A 529 4.79 37.89 -18.21
C GLY A 529 4.92 39.18 -19.04
N ARG A 530 6.14 39.65 -19.30
CA ARG A 530 6.44 40.85 -20.09
C ARG A 530 6.88 40.55 -21.53
N GLY A 531 6.94 39.28 -21.92
CA GLY A 531 7.33 38.82 -23.26
C GLY A 531 8.82 38.55 -23.41
N ASN A 532 9.21 37.97 -24.55
CA ASN A 532 10.58 37.53 -24.83
C ASN A 532 11.56 38.72 -24.87
N VAL A 533 12.81 38.46 -24.49
CA VAL A 533 13.92 39.41 -24.67
C VAL A 533 14.83 38.92 -25.79
N ILE A 534 15.07 39.78 -26.78
CA ILE A 534 15.92 39.51 -27.94
C ILE A 534 17.12 40.45 -27.89
N LEU A 535 18.32 39.88 -27.80
CA LEU A 535 19.58 40.60 -27.88
C LEU A 535 20.24 40.32 -29.23
N THR A 536 20.53 41.38 -30.00
CA THR A 536 21.19 41.28 -31.30
C THR A 536 22.53 42.00 -31.25
N PHE A 537 23.60 41.26 -31.51
CA PHE A 537 24.98 41.73 -31.51
C PHE A 537 25.47 41.76 -32.96
N THR A 538 25.82 42.92 -33.48
CA THR A 538 26.38 43.09 -34.82
C THR A 538 27.79 43.61 -34.70
N LEU A 539 28.75 42.83 -35.18
CA LEU A 539 30.15 43.20 -35.25
C LEU A 539 30.54 43.49 -36.70
N THR A 540 31.19 44.61 -36.95
CA THR A 540 31.71 44.98 -38.27
C THR A 540 33.20 45.28 -38.18
N SER A 541 34.00 44.61 -39.00
CA SER A 541 35.44 44.84 -39.05
C SER A 541 35.84 45.57 -40.32
N THR A 542 36.59 46.66 -40.17
CA THR A 542 37.03 47.52 -41.28
C THR A 542 38.51 47.32 -41.57
N ARG A 543 38.86 47.47 -42.85
CA ARG A 543 40.20 47.28 -43.39
C ARG A 543 41.17 48.38 -42.96
N HIS A 544 42.47 48.11 -43.00
CA HIS A 544 43.50 49.14 -42.84
C HIS A 544 43.54 50.11 -44.04
N SER A 545 43.28 49.59 -45.23
CA SER A 545 43.18 50.30 -46.51
C SER A 545 42.50 49.38 -47.53
N ALA A 546 42.21 49.86 -48.75
CA ALA A 546 41.52 49.06 -49.78
C ALA A 546 42.14 47.65 -49.98
N ASP A 547 43.46 47.58 -50.07
CA ASP A 547 44.20 46.34 -50.39
C ASP A 547 44.69 45.54 -49.17
N ILE A 548 44.42 46.02 -47.94
CA ILE A 548 44.92 45.37 -46.72
C ILE A 548 43.73 44.91 -45.88
N PRO A 549 43.49 43.59 -45.76
CA PRO A 549 42.35 43.05 -45.02
C PRO A 549 42.38 43.44 -43.53
N PRO A 550 41.24 43.40 -42.83
CA PRO A 550 41.15 43.74 -41.41
C PRO A 550 42.00 42.78 -40.56
N TYR A 551 42.58 43.30 -39.49
CA TYR A 551 43.17 42.49 -38.44
C TYR A 551 42.52 42.87 -37.10
N THR A 552 41.38 42.23 -36.84
CA THR A 552 40.49 42.53 -35.72
C THR A 552 40.22 41.27 -34.89
N PHE A 553 39.77 41.46 -33.66
CA PHE A 553 39.44 40.40 -32.73
C PHE A 553 38.14 40.74 -32.00
N ALA A 554 37.34 39.72 -31.73
CA ALA A 554 36.22 39.76 -30.80
C ALA A 554 36.12 38.41 -30.10
N SER A 555 35.80 38.43 -28.81
CA SER A 555 35.42 37.23 -28.07
C SER A 555 34.02 36.77 -28.46
N ASP A 556 33.65 35.57 -28.01
CA ASP A 556 32.31 35.03 -28.19
C ASP A 556 31.25 35.89 -27.47
N VAL A 557 30.04 35.90 -28.03
CA VAL A 557 28.86 36.41 -27.34
C VAL A 557 28.47 35.37 -26.30
N GLN A 558 28.50 35.74 -25.02
CA GLN A 558 28.12 34.88 -23.91
C GLN A 558 26.99 35.52 -23.11
N VAL A 559 25.89 34.80 -22.96
CA VAL A 559 24.70 35.25 -22.23
C VAL A 559 24.25 34.19 -21.26
N MET A 560 24.02 34.59 -20.01
CA MET A 560 23.57 33.73 -18.93
C MET A 560 22.20 34.20 -18.43
N VAL A 561 21.29 33.29 -18.15
CA VAL A 561 19.98 33.60 -17.56
C VAL A 561 19.89 33.01 -16.16
N ILE A 562 19.60 33.85 -15.17
CA ILE A 562 19.46 33.50 -13.76
C ILE A 562 18.14 34.02 -13.19
N LYS A 563 17.69 33.50 -12.06
CA LYS A 563 16.49 34.01 -11.35
C LYS A 563 16.84 35.34 -10.64
N LYS A 564 16.00 36.38 -10.81
CA LYS A 564 16.29 37.77 -10.36
C LYS A 564 16.34 37.95 -8.84
N GLN A 565 15.69 37.08 -8.06
CA GLN A 565 15.80 37.05 -6.61
C GLN A 565 15.59 35.61 -6.13
N ALA A 566 16.65 35.01 -5.60
CA ALA A 566 16.52 33.78 -4.82
C ALA A 566 16.48 34.18 -3.34
N LEU A 567 15.28 34.31 -2.77
CA LEU A 567 15.12 34.34 -1.32
C LEU A 567 15.85 33.12 -0.75
N GLY A 568 16.82 33.34 0.13
CA GLY A 568 17.57 32.28 0.81
C GLY A 568 18.96 31.94 0.25
N ILE A 569 19.46 32.60 -0.81
CA ILE A 569 20.89 32.51 -1.17
C ILE A 569 21.64 33.65 -0.47
N SER A 570 22.33 33.35 0.63
CA SER A 570 23.34 34.23 1.20
C SER A 570 24.69 33.91 0.57
N VAL A 571 25.34 34.89 -0.03
CA VAL A 571 26.77 34.83 -0.34
C VAL A 571 27.48 35.43 0.87
N VAL A 572 28.22 34.61 1.61
CA VAL A 572 29.12 35.06 2.69
C VAL A 572 30.53 35.10 2.14
#